data_AF-A0A535DUU9-F1
#
_entry.id   AF-A0A535DUU9-F1
#
_cell.length_a   1.000
_cell.length_b   1.000
_cell.length_c   1.000
_cell.angle_alpha   90.00
_cell.angle_beta   90.00
_cell.angle_gamma   90.00
#
_symmetry.space_group_name_H-M   'P 1'
#
loop_
_entity.id
_entity.type
_entity.pdbx_description
1 polymer ?
#
loop_
_entity_poly.entity_id
_entity_poly.type
_entity_poly.pdbx_seq_one_letter_code
_entity_poly.pdbx_strand_id
1 'polypeptide(L)'
;MAVDTIRFYQGKGLLDAPRREGRVTWYAESHLERLGRIRELQRRGFTLTVIRRFLEGELEPSDESLVAAVTRPSSPQTLTLDELAERSGVAVPLLKNLGQAGLLVPVEGGDVPLYPTDDLDAIAAGMKLIAAGVPLGPLIELASEYADATDRVARNRAAREHIEKKS
;
A
#
# COMPACT_ATOMS: atom_id res chain seq x y z
N MET A 1 26.91 11.90 16.06
CA MET A 1 25.74 11.37 15.32
C MET A 1 25.51 12.00 13.93
N ALA A 2 26.10 13.15 13.57
CA ALA A 2 25.88 13.75 12.23
C ALA A 2 26.65 13.08 11.07
N VAL A 3 27.87 12.60 11.31
CA VAL A 3 28.75 12.04 10.26
C VAL A 3 28.24 10.69 9.75
N ASP A 4 27.69 9.85 10.63
CA ASP A 4 27.18 8.52 10.27
C ASP A 4 25.93 8.62 9.38
N THR A 5 25.04 9.57 9.67
CA THR A 5 23.85 9.84 8.86
C THR A 5 24.21 10.33 7.46
N ILE A 6 25.23 11.20 7.34
CA ILE A 6 25.70 11.70 6.04
C ILE A 6 26.30 10.57 5.19
N ARG A 7 27.17 9.74 5.78
CA ARG A 7 27.76 8.58 5.09
C ARG A 7 26.69 7.55 4.70
N PHE A 8 25.69 7.35 5.54
CA PHE A 8 24.56 6.49 5.24
C PHE A 8 23.80 6.95 3.99
N TYR A 9 23.45 8.24 3.88
CA TYR A 9 22.78 8.76 2.70
C TYR A 9 23.67 8.77 1.45
N GLN A 10 24.97 9.00 1.59
CA GLN A 10 25.93 8.85 0.49
C GLN A 10 25.98 7.40 -0.02
N GLY A 11 26.06 6.42 0.88
CA GLY A 11 26.01 5.00 0.53
C GLY A 11 24.68 4.60 -0.12
N LYS A 12 23.62 5.35 0.16
CA LYS A 12 22.30 5.22 -0.49
C LYS A 12 22.11 6.17 -1.67
N GLY A 13 23.16 6.80 -2.20
CA GLY A 13 23.11 7.67 -3.39
C GLY A 13 22.20 8.89 -3.27
N LEU A 14 21.87 9.31 -2.05
CA LEU A 14 20.94 10.42 -1.77
C LEU A 14 21.65 11.77 -1.61
N LEU A 15 22.98 11.77 -1.51
CA LEU A 15 23.83 12.94 -1.40
C LEU A 15 25.00 12.79 -2.37
N ASP A 16 25.39 13.90 -3.00
CA ASP A 16 26.55 13.92 -3.86
C ASP A 16 27.85 13.69 -3.06
N ALA A 17 28.89 13.26 -3.76
CA ALA A 17 30.19 13.06 -3.14
C ALA A 17 30.75 14.40 -2.66
N PRO A 18 31.22 14.50 -1.41
CA PRO A 18 31.74 15.74 -0.87
C PRO A 18 33.10 16.06 -1.49
N ARG A 19 33.43 17.34 -1.58
CA ARG A 19 34.75 17.76 -2.09
C ARG A 19 35.80 17.41 -1.05
N ARG A 20 36.87 16.73 -1.48
CA ARG A 20 38.01 16.37 -0.62
C ARG A 20 39.17 17.32 -0.88
N GLU A 21 39.68 17.93 0.18
CA GLU A 21 40.88 18.75 0.14
C GLU A 21 41.83 18.26 1.24
N GLY A 22 42.88 17.53 0.83
CA GLY A 22 43.78 16.84 1.75
C GLY A 22 43.05 15.82 2.63
N ARG A 23 43.15 15.97 3.95
CA ARG A 23 42.47 15.11 4.95
C ARG A 23 41.11 15.65 5.41
N VAL A 24 40.66 16.78 4.84
CA VAL A 24 39.41 17.46 5.24
C VAL A 24 38.34 17.20 4.16
N THR A 25 37.13 16.89 4.62
CA THR A 25 35.95 16.69 3.77
C THR A 25 35.06 17.93 3.87
N TRP A 26 34.82 18.58 2.74
CA TRP A 26 33.99 19.78 2.66
C TRP A 26 32.59 19.46 2.17
N TYR A 27 31.58 19.90 2.93
CA TYR A 27 30.18 19.86 2.56
C TYR A 27 29.72 21.26 2.18
N ALA A 28 29.35 21.43 0.90
CA ALA A 28 28.75 22.66 0.40
C ALA A 28 27.31 22.85 0.92
N GLU A 29 26.80 24.08 0.82
CA GLU A 29 25.43 24.47 1.19
C GLU A 29 24.35 23.62 0.49
N SER A 30 24.60 23.20 -0.75
CA SER A 30 23.73 22.26 -1.49
C SER A 30 23.52 20.92 -0.77
N HIS A 31 24.50 20.45 0.02
CA HIS A 31 24.32 19.25 0.83
C HIS A 31 23.38 19.49 2.01
N LEU A 32 23.38 20.70 2.58
CA LEU A 32 22.49 21.08 3.67
C LEU A 32 21.04 21.18 3.19
N GLU A 33 20.82 21.80 2.03
CA GLU A 33 19.51 21.88 1.38
C GLU A 33 18.97 20.47 1.08
N ARG A 34 19.81 19.61 0.52
CA ARG A 34 19.45 18.22 0.19
C ARG A 34 19.13 17.41 1.45
N LEU A 35 19.91 17.56 2.52
CA LEU A 35 19.61 16.95 3.82
C LEU A 35 18.29 17.46 4.42
N GLY A 36 18.00 18.76 4.30
CA GLY A 36 16.72 19.34 4.71
C GLY A 36 15.56 18.71 3.95
N ARG A 37 15.70 18.58 2.63
CA ARG A 37 14.69 17.96 1.76
C ARG A 37 14.46 16.48 2.06
N ILE A 38 15.52 15.71 2.32
CA ILE A 38 15.41 14.31 2.73
C ILE A 38 14.60 14.20 4.03
N ARG A 39 14.90 15.02 5.04
CA ARG A 39 14.18 15.00 6.32
C ARG A 39 12.71 15.37 6.16
N GLU A 40 12.41 16.39 5.35
CA GLU A 40 11.04 16.79 5.02
C GLU A 40 10.23 15.62 4.46
N LEU A 41 10.77 14.94 3.45
CA LEU A 41 10.10 13.83 2.79
C LEU A 41 10.02 12.59 3.69
N GLN A 42 11.03 12.31 4.52
CA GLN A 42 10.96 11.23 5.50
C GLN A 42 9.86 11.47 6.54
N ARG A 43 9.70 12.70 7.05
CA ARG A 43 8.61 13.05 7.98
C ARG A 43 7.23 12.84 7.38
N ARG A 44 7.12 12.92 6.05
CA ARG A 44 5.88 12.70 5.29
C ARG A 44 5.63 11.22 4.97
N GLY A 45 6.54 10.33 5.35
CA GLY A 45 6.39 8.88 5.24
C GLY A 45 6.96 8.28 3.95
N PHE A 46 7.70 9.06 3.15
CA PHE A 46 8.31 8.53 1.92
C PHE A 46 9.49 7.62 2.22
N THR A 47 9.61 6.54 1.44
CA THR A 47 10.76 5.63 1.50
C THR A 47 12.00 6.26 0.87
N LEU A 48 13.20 5.82 1.26
CA LEU A 48 14.44 6.35 0.70
C LEU A 48 14.54 6.19 -0.83
N THR A 49 13.94 5.14 -1.38
CA THR A 49 13.88 4.91 -2.84
C THR A 49 13.06 6.01 -3.53
N VAL A 50 11.90 6.34 -2.98
CA VAL A 50 11.01 7.38 -3.52
C VAL A 50 11.62 8.78 -3.35
N ILE A 51 12.23 9.03 -2.19
CA ILE A 51 12.96 10.28 -1.91
C ILE A 51 14.05 10.49 -2.95
N ARG A 52 14.81 9.46 -3.33
CA ARG A 52 15.84 9.57 -4.36
C ARG A 52 15.27 10.06 -5.68
N ARG A 53 14.16 9.49 -6.14
CA ARG A 53 13.50 9.88 -7.41
C ARG A 53 13.04 11.34 -7.41
N PHE A 54 12.56 11.86 -6.28
CA PHE A 54 12.29 13.30 -6.11
C PHE A 54 13.56 14.16 -6.19
N LEU A 55 14.68 13.68 -5.65
CA LEU A 55 15.94 14.42 -5.68
C LEU A 55 16.65 14.36 -7.04
N GLU A 56 16.40 13.32 -7.83
CA GLU A 56 16.93 13.15 -9.19
C GLU A 56 16.08 13.89 -10.24
N GLY A 57 14.95 14.49 -9.82
CA GLY A 57 14.04 15.21 -10.71
C GLY A 57 13.16 14.31 -11.57
N GLU A 58 13.10 13.01 -11.27
CA GLU A 58 12.21 12.06 -11.95
C GLU A 58 10.74 12.22 -11.55
N LEU A 59 10.48 12.90 -10.43
CA LEU A 59 9.16 13.17 -9.89
C LEU A 59 9.04 14.67 -9.63
N GLU A 60 7.93 15.26 -10.06
CA GLU A 60 7.66 16.68 -9.85
C GLU A 60 7.09 16.92 -8.45
N PRO A 61 7.20 18.15 -7.89
CA PRO A 61 6.55 18.50 -6.62
C PRO A 61 5.04 18.28 -6.63
N SER A 62 4.40 18.40 -7.80
CA SER A 62 2.98 18.08 -8.05
C SER A 62 2.66 16.60 -7.82
N ASP A 63 3.61 15.69 -8.07
CA ASP A 63 3.41 14.25 -7.90
C ASP A 63 3.45 13.83 -6.44
N GLU A 64 3.89 14.70 -5.54
CA GLU A 64 4.07 14.36 -4.12
C GLU A 64 2.79 13.90 -3.43
N SER A 65 1.63 14.50 -3.74
CA SER A 65 0.36 14.08 -3.12
C SER A 65 -0.06 12.69 -3.60
N LEU A 66 0.12 12.41 -4.89
CA LEU A 66 -0.19 11.12 -5.50
C LEU A 66 0.75 10.04 -4.97
N VAL A 67 2.05 10.31 -4.97
CA VAL A 67 3.05 9.38 -4.46
C VAL A 67 2.83 9.15 -2.97
N ALA A 68 2.47 10.16 -2.17
CA ALA A 68 2.18 9.97 -0.74
C ALA A 68 0.98 9.05 -0.50
N ALA A 69 -0.05 9.14 -1.34
CA ALA A 69 -1.21 8.26 -1.27
C ALA A 69 -0.86 6.79 -1.57
N VAL A 70 0.12 6.56 -2.46
CA VAL A 70 0.52 5.20 -2.90
C VAL A 70 1.69 4.62 -2.10
N THR A 71 2.56 5.47 -1.51
CA THR A 71 3.77 5.03 -0.79
C THR A 71 3.65 5.06 0.71
N ARG A 72 2.60 5.65 1.28
CA ARG A 72 2.24 5.32 2.66
C ARG A 72 1.95 3.82 2.65
N PRO A 73 2.74 3.00 3.36
CA PRO A 73 2.24 1.70 3.72
C PRO A 73 1.04 2.00 4.61
N SER A 74 -0.18 1.87 4.08
CA SER A 74 -1.21 1.23 4.86
C SER A 74 -0.57 -0.10 5.22
N SER A 75 0.06 -0.19 6.39
CA SER A 75 0.17 -1.48 7.06
C SER A 75 -1.26 -2.01 6.97
N PRO A 76 -1.53 -3.07 6.19
CA PRO A 76 -2.90 -3.55 6.07
C PRO A 76 -3.28 -3.90 7.49
N GLN A 77 -4.10 -3.04 8.09
CA GLN A 77 -4.61 -3.33 9.42
C GLN A 77 -5.56 -4.46 9.14
N THR A 78 -5.13 -5.65 9.51
CA THR A 78 -5.94 -6.84 9.35
C THR A 78 -6.77 -7.03 10.60
N LEU A 79 -8.02 -7.41 10.42
CA LEU A 79 -8.97 -7.67 11.49
C LEU A 79 -9.27 -9.15 11.55
N THR A 80 -9.45 -9.67 12.75
CA THR A 80 -10.14 -10.96 12.92
C THR A 80 -11.59 -10.84 12.48
N LEU A 81 -12.25 -11.98 12.25
CA LEU A 81 -13.67 -11.99 11.88
C LEU A 81 -14.56 -11.30 12.94
N ASP A 82 -14.22 -11.45 14.22
CA ASP A 82 -14.96 -10.84 15.33
C ASP A 82 -14.76 -9.32 15.37
N GLU A 83 -13.53 -8.83 15.17
CA GLU A 83 -13.27 -7.39 15.07
C GLU A 83 -13.94 -6.77 13.82
N LEU A 84 -14.00 -7.50 12.72
CA LEU A 84 -14.70 -7.08 11.51
C LEU A 84 -16.20 -6.96 11.76
N ALA A 85 -16.80 -7.91 12.48
CA ALA A 85 -18.20 -7.86 12.89
C ALA A 85 -18.50 -6.67 13.80
N GLU A 86 -17.65 -6.45 14.82
CA GLU A 86 -17.80 -5.34 15.76
C GLU A 86 -17.74 -3.98 15.06
N ARG A 87 -16.77 -3.79 14.16
CA ARG A 87 -16.57 -2.50 13.47
C ARG A 87 -17.57 -2.25 12.35
N SER A 88 -17.99 -3.29 11.62
CA SER A 88 -18.98 -3.15 10.55
C SER A 88 -20.42 -3.11 11.06
N GLY A 89 -20.66 -3.56 12.29
CA GLY A 89 -22.01 -3.78 12.83
C GLY A 89 -22.76 -4.94 12.18
N VAL A 90 -22.07 -5.76 11.38
CA VAL A 90 -22.65 -6.92 10.70
C VAL A 90 -22.47 -8.18 11.55
N ALA A 91 -23.54 -8.96 11.67
CA ALA A 91 -23.50 -10.19 12.44
C ALA A 91 -22.51 -11.22 11.84
N VAL A 92 -21.71 -11.87 12.70
CA VAL A 92 -20.72 -12.89 12.33
C VAL A 92 -21.27 -13.96 11.37
N PRO A 93 -22.50 -14.50 11.53
CA PRO A 93 -23.04 -15.48 10.59
C PRO A 93 -23.15 -14.96 9.16
N LEU A 94 -23.47 -13.67 8.97
CA LEU A 94 -23.55 -13.08 7.64
C LEU A 94 -22.16 -12.92 7.02
N LEU A 95 -21.16 -12.49 7.81
CA LEU A 95 -19.77 -12.40 7.33
C LEU A 95 -19.22 -13.78 6.93
N LYS A 96 -19.57 -14.84 7.68
CA LYS A 96 -19.23 -16.22 7.29
C LYS A 96 -19.86 -16.61 5.97
N ASN A 97 -21.14 -16.26 5.74
CA ASN A 97 -21.81 -16.53 4.47
C ASN A 97 -21.14 -15.79 3.30
N LEU A 98 -20.73 -14.53 3.51
CA LEU A 98 -19.98 -13.77 2.50
C LEU A 98 -18.63 -14.43 2.20
N GLY A 99 -17.93 -14.94 3.22
CA GLY A 99 -16.70 -15.70 3.03
C GLY A 99 -16.91 -17.00 2.23
N GLN A 100 -17.99 -17.73 2.51
CA GLN A 100 -18.36 -18.93 1.76
C GLN A 100 -18.76 -18.62 0.30
N ALA A 101 -19.32 -17.44 0.05
CA ALA A 101 -19.66 -16.95 -1.28
C ALA A 101 -18.46 -16.36 -2.06
N GLY A 102 -17.25 -16.39 -1.46
CA GLY A 102 -16.03 -15.83 -2.06
C GLY A 102 -15.94 -14.30 -2.03
N LEU A 103 -16.85 -13.64 -1.32
CA LEU A 103 -16.93 -12.17 -1.24
C LEU A 103 -16.11 -11.57 -0.11
N LEU A 104 -15.64 -12.41 0.83
CA LEU A 104 -14.79 -12.00 1.94
C LEU A 104 -13.63 -12.99 2.06
N VAL A 105 -12.45 -12.57 1.62
CA VAL A 105 -11.28 -13.44 1.48
C VAL A 105 -10.23 -13.07 2.52
N PRO A 106 -9.81 -14.00 3.41
CA PRO A 106 -8.76 -13.72 4.37
C PRO A 106 -7.39 -13.63 3.68
N VAL A 107 -6.49 -12.85 4.26
CA VAL A 107 -5.08 -12.76 3.86
C VAL A 107 -4.38 -14.11 4.10
N GLU A 108 -3.64 -14.59 3.10
CA GLU A 108 -2.89 -15.84 3.19
C GLU A 108 -1.68 -15.75 4.12
N GLY A 109 -1.37 -16.85 4.82
CA GLY A 109 -0.11 -17.03 5.54
C GLY A 109 -0.17 -16.87 7.07
N GLY A 110 -1.35 -16.78 7.67
CA GLY A 110 -1.54 -16.77 9.13
C GLY A 110 -2.27 -18.03 9.66
N ASP A 111 -2.02 -18.39 10.91
CA ASP A 111 -2.77 -19.44 11.63
C ASP A 111 -4.23 -19.05 11.88
N VAL A 112 -4.52 -17.75 11.92
CA VAL A 112 -5.86 -17.19 12.13
C VAL A 112 -6.30 -16.45 10.86
N PRO A 113 -7.54 -16.62 10.39
CA PRO A 113 -8.08 -15.84 9.27
C PRO A 113 -8.12 -14.36 9.63
N LEU A 114 -7.47 -13.55 8.80
CA LEU A 114 -7.30 -12.11 8.98
C LEU A 114 -7.80 -11.39 7.73
N TYR A 115 -8.61 -10.35 7.90
CA TYR A 115 -9.31 -9.65 6.83
C TYR A 115 -8.79 -8.21 6.69
N PRO A 116 -8.54 -7.71 5.48
CA PRO A 116 -8.15 -6.31 5.27
C PRO A 116 -9.17 -5.34 5.85
N THR A 117 -8.69 -4.21 6.38
CA THR A 117 -9.56 -3.11 6.84
C THR A 117 -10.38 -2.51 5.70
N ASP A 118 -9.90 -2.60 4.46
CA ASP A 118 -10.61 -2.14 3.25
C ASP A 118 -11.96 -2.88 3.06
N ASP A 119 -12.12 -4.09 3.62
CA ASP A 119 -13.39 -4.83 3.60
C ASP A 119 -14.49 -4.08 4.36
N LEU A 120 -14.15 -3.22 5.34
CA LEU A 120 -15.13 -2.43 6.08
C LEU A 120 -15.89 -1.47 5.16
N ASP A 121 -15.20 -0.83 4.22
CA ASP A 121 -15.81 0.12 3.29
C ASP A 121 -16.72 -0.61 2.29
N ALA A 122 -16.30 -1.78 1.81
CA ALA A 122 -17.09 -2.63 0.93
C ALA A 122 -18.36 -3.14 1.62
N ILE A 123 -18.24 -3.62 2.87
CA ILE A 123 -19.38 -4.06 3.68
C ILE A 123 -20.34 -2.88 3.93
N ALA A 124 -19.83 -1.71 4.29
CA ALA A 124 -20.65 -0.52 4.51
C ALA A 124 -21.40 -0.09 3.22
N ALA A 125 -20.76 -0.20 2.05
CA ALA A 125 -21.41 0.07 0.77
C ALA A 125 -22.55 -0.93 0.48
N GLY A 126 -22.30 -2.24 0.69
CA GLY A 126 -23.32 -3.27 0.55
C GLY A 126 -24.52 -3.04 1.47
N MET A 127 -24.27 -2.66 2.73
CA MET A 127 -25.33 -2.34 3.69
C MET A 127 -26.17 -1.11 3.27
N LYS A 128 -25.55 -0.09 2.66
CA LYS A 128 -26.29 1.06 2.10
C LYS A 128 -27.21 0.65 0.95
N LEU A 129 -26.79 -0.28 0.10
CA LEU A 129 -27.61 -0.82 -0.99
C LEU A 129 -28.81 -1.61 -0.45
N ILE A 130 -28.60 -2.43 0.59
CA ILE A 130 -29.67 -3.16 1.27
C ILE A 130 -30.67 -2.18 1.90
N ALA A 131 -30.17 -1.14 2.58
CA ALA A 131 -31.00 -0.09 3.17
C ALA A 131 -31.80 0.70 2.10
N ALA A 132 -31.27 0.81 0.89
CA ALA A 132 -31.97 1.40 -0.26
C ALA A 132 -33.02 0.46 -0.90
N GLY A 133 -33.21 -0.74 -0.36
CA GLY A 133 -34.21 -1.71 -0.81
C GLY A 133 -33.70 -2.74 -1.80
N VAL A 134 -32.40 -2.80 -2.07
CA VAL A 134 -31.82 -3.87 -2.89
C VAL A 134 -31.85 -5.18 -2.10
N PRO A 135 -32.51 -6.24 -2.60
CA PRO A 135 -32.58 -7.50 -1.86
C PRO A 135 -31.18 -8.14 -1.75
N LEU A 136 -30.86 -8.65 -0.56
CA LEU A 136 -29.54 -9.21 -0.25
C LEU A 136 -29.13 -10.38 -1.16
N GLY A 137 -30.06 -11.27 -1.50
CA GLY A 137 -29.78 -12.43 -2.35
C GLY A 137 -29.24 -12.05 -3.74
N PRO A 138 -30.00 -11.29 -4.54
CA PRO A 138 -29.54 -10.75 -5.83
C PRO A 138 -28.26 -9.92 -5.73
N LEU A 139 -28.06 -9.19 -4.63
CA LEU A 139 -26.84 -8.42 -4.40
C LEU A 139 -25.62 -9.34 -4.23
N ILE A 140 -25.75 -10.40 -3.42
CA ILE A 140 -24.70 -11.41 -3.23
C ILE A 140 -24.43 -12.13 -4.56
N GLU A 141 -25.48 -12.54 -5.28
CA GLU A 141 -25.35 -13.24 -6.56
C GLU A 141 -24.58 -12.41 -7.59
N LEU A 142 -24.96 -11.14 -7.77
CA LEU A 142 -24.26 -10.20 -8.65
C LEU A 142 -22.80 -9.99 -8.21
N ALA A 143 -22.58 -9.83 -6.90
CA ALA A 143 -21.23 -9.65 -6.37
C ALA A 143 -20.36 -10.90 -6.61
N SER A 144 -20.91 -12.11 -6.42
CA SER A 144 -20.19 -13.37 -6.63
C SER A 144 -19.87 -13.60 -8.11
N GLU A 145 -20.82 -13.32 -9.01
CA GLU A 145 -20.57 -13.36 -10.46
C GLU A 145 -19.44 -12.41 -10.88
N TYR A 146 -19.44 -11.19 -10.32
CA TYR A 146 -18.38 -10.23 -10.60
C TYR A 146 -17.05 -10.69 -10.04
N ALA A 147 -17.02 -11.17 -8.79
CA ALA A 147 -15.81 -11.69 -8.15
C ALA A 147 -15.18 -12.79 -9.01
N ASP A 148 -15.95 -13.80 -9.40
CA ASP A 148 -15.52 -14.90 -10.27
C ASP A 148 -14.97 -14.41 -11.62
N ALA A 149 -15.59 -13.38 -12.21
CA ALA A 149 -15.14 -12.81 -13.46
C ALA A 149 -13.77 -12.13 -13.32
N THR A 150 -13.56 -11.32 -12.27
CA THR A 150 -12.26 -10.70 -11.97
C THR A 150 -11.19 -11.74 -11.67
N ASP A 151 -11.53 -12.78 -10.91
CA ASP A 151 -10.60 -13.83 -10.48
C ASP A 151 -10.08 -14.65 -11.67
N ARG A 152 -10.96 -14.93 -12.64
CA ARG A 152 -10.59 -15.53 -13.93
C ARG A 152 -9.63 -14.65 -14.73
N VAL A 153 -9.84 -13.34 -14.75
CA VAL A 153 -8.95 -12.39 -15.46
C VAL A 153 -7.59 -12.32 -14.78
N ALA A 154 -7.54 -12.26 -13.45
CA ALA A 154 -6.30 -12.27 -12.67
C ALA A 154 -5.50 -13.55 -12.92
N ARG A 155 -6.14 -14.73 -12.84
CA ARG A 155 -5.49 -16.02 -13.12
C ARG A 155 -4.98 -16.14 -14.56
N ASN A 156 -5.74 -15.66 -15.56
CA ASN A 156 -5.31 -15.67 -16.95
C ASN A 156 -4.09 -14.76 -17.22
N ARG A 157 -3.96 -13.65 -16.48
CA ARG A 157 -2.82 -12.74 -16.61
C ARG A 157 -1.57 -13.32 -15.95
N ALA A 158 -1.71 -13.90 -14.75
CA ALA A 158 -0.62 -14.60 -14.07
C ALA A 158 -0.11 -15.82 -14.89
N ALA A 159 -1.00 -16.56 -15.54
CA ALA A 159 -0.63 -17.68 -16.42
C ALA A 159 0.12 -17.23 -17.68
N ARG A 160 -0.23 -16.07 -18.26
CA ARG A 160 0.46 -15.51 -19.43
C ARG A 160 1.87 -15.00 -19.08
N GLU A 161 2.04 -14.34 -17.95
CA GLU A 161 3.37 -13.88 -17.48
C GLU A 161 4.32 -15.05 -17.17
N HIS A 162 3.80 -16.20 -16.73
CA HIS A 162 4.61 -17.40 -16.48
C HIS A 162 5.10 -18.09 -17.77
N ILE A 163 4.39 -17.93 -18.88
CA ILE A 163 4.78 -18.45 -20.19
C ILE A 163 5.84 -17.53 -20.84
N GLU A 164 5.72 -16.21 -20.65
CA GLU A 164 6.63 -15.22 -21.25
C GLU A 164 8.00 -15.15 -20.57
N LYS A 165 8.12 -15.52 -19.29
CA LYS A 165 9.42 -15.64 -18.58
C LYS A 165 10.20 -16.93 -18.87
N LYS A 166 9.65 -17.85 -19.67
CA LYS A 166 10.25 -19.16 -19.97
C LYS A 166 10.64 -19.34 -21.44
N SER A 167 10.47 -18.30 -22.26
CA SER A 167 10.95 -18.20 -23.65
C SER A 167 12.03 -17.13 -23.76
#